data_AF-A0A7V9RBG9-F1
#
_entry.id   AF-A0A7V9RBG9-F1
#
_cell.length_a   1.000
_cell.length_b   1.000
_cell.length_c   1.000
_cell.angle_alpha   90.00
_cell.angle_beta   90.00
_cell.angle_gamma   90.00
#
_symmetry.space_group_name_H-M   'P 1'
#
loop_
_entity.id
_entity.type
_entity.pdbx_description
1 polymer ?
#
loop_
_entity_poly.entity_id
_entity_poly.type
_entity_poly.pdbx_seq_one_letter_code
_entity_poly.pdbx_strand_id
1 'polypeptide(L)'
;MRLAGLLLTLTFSVAGAGCSNKGDANNAPDPAALKAQQDLMARREALTAERKKLETERAAIDTKIEQVKAQGGDVADLENKRADLSTKIEKGSSEESSVDSQITKMLATTGDVTGREAQLAAREKALAVRESQLADRERDSIRALTDAAKQFKESCGTGGSTMIVQAPPPAAGGKYTRTEADNALTRARKIMQGKGLIPGDQWPGASLESATMAAMTKNEWSVAVSTASELLRYASEFKVDAQFVRGKIKRLDTMVKSSKRDEVVQKQLETGLSDIINQFSNNNYIAANAKLNQLFGLVR
;
A
#
# COMPACT_ATOMS: atom_id res chain seq x y z
N MET A 1 10.73 -12.67 39.32
CA MET A 1 11.31 -11.37 38.93
C MET A 1 11.06 -11.17 37.45
N ARG A 2 10.55 -10.00 37.08
CA ARG A 2 10.03 -9.63 35.76
C ARG A 2 11.19 -9.32 34.81
N LEU A 3 11.18 -9.87 33.60
CA LEU A 3 11.93 -9.34 32.46
C LEU A 3 10.92 -8.91 31.40
N ALA A 4 10.81 -7.59 31.24
CA ALA A 4 9.93 -6.92 30.31
C ALA A 4 10.49 -7.06 28.88
N GLY A 5 9.71 -7.66 27.98
CA GLY A 5 9.96 -7.66 26.55
C GLY A 5 9.53 -6.32 25.96
N LEU A 6 10.52 -5.55 25.48
CA LEU A 6 10.35 -4.29 24.78
C LEU A 6 9.86 -4.61 23.35
N LEU A 7 8.57 -4.41 23.08
CA LEU A 7 7.95 -4.62 21.77
C LEU A 7 7.84 -3.28 21.04
N LEU A 8 8.75 -3.05 20.09
CA LEU A 8 8.82 -1.83 19.29
C LEU A 8 7.72 -1.87 18.20
N THR A 9 6.62 -1.16 18.43
CA THR A 9 5.56 -0.92 17.44
C THR A 9 6.01 0.16 16.45
N LEU A 10 6.35 -0.25 15.22
CA LEU A 10 6.63 0.66 14.10
C LEU A 10 5.33 0.90 13.31
N THR A 11 4.59 1.95 13.66
CA THR A 11 3.46 2.46 12.86
C THR A 11 3.97 3.32 11.71
N PHE A 12 3.99 2.75 10.51
CA PHE A 12 4.25 3.49 9.27
C PHE A 12 2.92 4.03 8.70
N SER A 13 2.64 5.30 8.97
CA SER A 13 1.55 6.06 8.36
C SER A 13 2.10 6.82 7.16
N VAL A 14 1.99 6.25 5.95
CA VAL A 14 2.21 7.01 4.72
C VAL A 14 0.85 7.29 4.10
N ALA A 15 0.41 8.53 4.29
CA ALA A 15 -0.66 9.15 3.51
C ALA A 15 -0.12 9.45 2.11
N GLY A 16 -0.90 9.12 1.07
CA GLY A 16 -0.57 9.42 -0.32
C GLY A 16 -1.67 8.93 -1.25
N ALA A 17 -2.64 9.79 -1.53
CA ALA A 17 -3.68 9.59 -2.53
C ALA A 17 -3.10 9.63 -3.95
N GLY A 18 -3.46 8.65 -4.79
CA GLY A 18 -3.00 8.53 -6.17
C GLY A 18 -3.99 9.14 -7.17
N CYS A 19 -3.56 10.18 -7.87
CA CYS A 19 -4.10 10.56 -9.18
C CYS A 19 -3.29 9.86 -10.27
N SER A 20 -4.00 9.15 -11.16
CA SER A 20 -3.45 8.50 -12.36
C SER A 20 -3.07 9.54 -13.42
N ASN A 21 -1.82 9.61 -13.84
CA ASN A 21 -1.44 10.17 -15.14
C ASN A 21 -0.34 9.29 -15.75
N LYS A 22 -0.55 8.90 -17.01
CA LYS A 22 0.44 8.19 -17.85
C LYS A 22 1.57 9.18 -18.17
N GLY A 23 2.71 9.00 -17.52
CA GLY A 23 3.95 9.75 -17.72
C GLY A 23 4.91 9.44 -16.58
N ASP A 24 5.95 8.66 -16.88
CA ASP A 24 7.14 8.39 -16.04
C ASP A 24 6.93 7.69 -14.69
N ALA A 25 6.30 6.52 -14.71
CA ALA A 25 6.09 5.67 -13.54
C ALA A 25 7.25 4.70 -13.21
N ASN A 26 8.51 5.13 -13.30
CA ASN A 26 9.68 4.28 -12.97
C ASN A 26 10.68 4.85 -11.96
N ASN A 27 10.41 6.00 -11.33
CA ASN A 27 11.35 6.60 -10.37
C ASN A 27 10.94 6.37 -8.90
N ALA A 28 10.60 5.13 -8.53
CA ALA A 28 10.75 4.74 -7.13
C ALA A 28 12.27 4.63 -6.86
N PRO A 29 12.82 5.21 -5.77
CA PRO A 29 14.23 5.04 -5.46
C PRO A 29 14.56 3.56 -5.39
N ASP A 30 15.50 3.11 -6.21
CA ASP A 30 15.95 1.72 -6.22
C ASP A 30 16.32 1.31 -4.78
N PRO A 31 15.68 0.28 -4.20
CA PRO A 31 16.01 -0.21 -2.86
C PRO A 31 17.50 -0.55 -2.69
N ALA A 32 18.17 -0.96 -3.77
CA ALA A 32 19.62 -1.20 -3.76
C ALA A 32 20.41 0.11 -3.62
N ALA A 33 19.96 1.20 -4.26
CA ALA A 33 20.59 2.51 -4.14
C ALA A 33 20.42 3.11 -2.72
N LEU A 34 19.25 2.91 -2.11
CA LEU A 34 19.02 3.32 -0.71
C LEU A 34 19.91 2.55 0.28
N LYS A 35 20.06 1.23 0.07
CA LYS A 35 20.95 0.41 0.88
C LYS A 35 22.41 0.82 0.72
N ALA A 36 22.86 1.07 -0.51
CA ALA A 36 24.21 1.56 -0.77
C ALA A 36 24.48 2.92 -0.09
N GLN A 37 23.49 3.80 -0.04
CA GLN A 37 23.60 5.07 0.68
C GLN A 37 23.73 4.87 2.20
N GLN A 38 22.91 3.97 2.78
CA GLN A 38 22.98 3.65 4.20
C GLN A 38 24.31 3.01 4.58
N ASP A 39 24.83 2.10 3.74
CA ASP A 39 26.11 1.43 3.96
C ASP A 39 27.28 2.43 3.96
N LEU A 40 27.26 3.44 3.07
CA LEU A 40 28.28 4.50 3.04
C LEU A 40 28.21 5.41 4.27
N MET A 41 27.01 5.78 4.71
CA MET A 41 26.82 6.58 5.93
C MET A 41 27.31 5.80 7.17
N ALA A 42 26.97 4.52 7.27
CA ALA A 42 27.45 3.65 8.35
C ALA A 42 28.98 3.50 8.34
N ARG A 43 29.58 3.37 7.14
CA ARG A 43 31.05 3.32 7.00
C ARG A 43 31.71 4.62 7.44
N ARG A 44 31.13 5.78 7.11
CA ARG A 44 31.60 7.09 7.57
C ARG A 44 31.58 7.16 9.10
N GLU A 45 30.45 6.82 9.70
CA GLU A 45 30.30 6.85 11.17
C GLU A 45 31.32 5.93 11.87
N ALA A 46 31.55 4.74 11.32
CA ALA A 46 32.56 3.81 11.82
C ALA A 46 33.98 4.39 11.76
N LEU A 47 34.36 5.01 10.63
CA LEU A 47 35.67 5.66 10.47
C LEU A 47 35.85 6.85 11.42
N THR A 48 34.82 7.69 11.57
CA THR A 48 34.86 8.82 12.52
C THR A 48 35.00 8.31 13.97
N ALA A 49 34.30 7.24 14.34
CA ALA A 49 34.40 6.64 15.67
C ALA A 49 35.78 6.02 15.94
N GLU A 50 36.34 5.32 14.96
CA GLU A 50 37.70 4.76 15.04
C GLU A 50 38.75 5.86 15.19
N ARG A 51 38.64 6.96 14.43
CA ARG A 51 39.56 8.09 14.55
C ARG A 51 39.53 8.71 15.94
N LYS A 52 38.36 8.96 16.50
CA LYS A 52 38.20 9.48 17.88
C LYS A 52 38.84 8.57 18.92
N LYS A 53 38.70 7.24 18.74
CA LYS A 53 39.33 6.26 19.63
C LYS A 53 40.86 6.35 19.56
N LEU A 54 41.42 6.40 18.35
CA LEU A 54 42.86 6.53 18.13
C LEU A 54 43.42 7.86 18.66
N GLU A 55 42.69 8.97 18.49
CA GLU A 55 43.04 10.28 19.07
C GLU A 55 43.10 10.23 20.60
N THR A 56 42.13 9.55 21.23
CA THR A 56 42.08 9.37 22.68
C THR A 56 43.25 8.50 23.16
N GLU A 57 43.54 7.40 22.47
CA GLU A 57 44.69 6.54 22.78
C GLU A 57 46.01 7.29 22.64
N ARG A 58 46.16 8.11 21.58
CA ARG A 58 47.34 8.96 21.37
C ARG A 58 47.51 9.97 22.51
N ALA A 59 46.44 10.65 22.93
CA ALA A 59 46.51 11.59 24.06
C ALA A 59 46.91 10.90 25.38
N ALA A 60 46.46 9.67 25.60
CA ALA A 60 46.87 8.86 26.74
C ALA A 60 48.35 8.46 26.68
N ILE A 61 48.87 8.14 25.49
CA ILE A 61 50.30 7.88 25.27
C ILE A 61 51.13 9.15 25.52
N ASP A 62 50.70 10.31 25.02
CA ASP A 62 51.38 11.59 25.26
C ASP A 62 51.48 11.89 26.77
N THR A 63 50.41 11.65 27.53
CA THR A 63 50.43 11.79 28.99
C THR A 63 51.43 10.83 29.66
N LYS A 64 51.52 9.58 29.20
CA LYS A 64 52.49 8.60 29.73
C LYS A 64 53.93 8.99 29.42
N ILE A 65 54.18 9.52 28.21
CA ILE A 65 55.50 10.01 27.81
C ILE A 65 55.97 11.10 28.78
N GLU A 66 55.12 12.09 29.07
CA GLU A 66 55.45 13.17 30.02
C GLU A 66 55.75 12.63 31.43
N GLN A 67 54.96 11.65 31.91
CA GLN A 67 55.20 11.02 33.22
C GLN A 67 56.53 10.26 33.29
N VAL A 68 56.84 9.47 32.26
CA VAL A 68 58.09 8.69 32.21
C VAL A 68 59.30 9.61 32.05
N LYS A 69 59.19 10.67 31.23
CA LYS A 69 60.24 11.71 31.11
C LYS A 69 60.52 12.40 32.44
N ALA A 70 59.48 12.77 33.20
CA ALA A 70 59.65 13.39 34.52
C ALA A 70 60.34 12.46 35.53
N GLN A 71 60.22 11.15 35.37
CA GLN A 71 60.89 10.13 36.18
C GLN A 71 62.30 9.77 35.67
N GLY A 72 62.77 10.37 34.57
CA GLY A 72 64.06 10.09 33.95
C GLY A 72 64.13 8.72 33.25
N GLY A 73 62.98 8.12 32.90
CA GLY A 73 62.92 6.85 32.19
C GLY A 73 63.06 6.97 30.67
N ASP A 74 63.30 5.84 30.01
CA ASP A 74 63.32 5.74 28.54
C ASP A 74 61.89 5.75 27.97
N VAL A 75 61.69 6.50 26.89
CA VAL A 75 60.40 6.69 26.21
C VAL A 75 60.38 6.23 24.75
N ALA A 76 61.48 5.66 24.23
CA ALA A 76 61.60 5.31 22.81
C ALA A 76 60.42 4.46 22.30
N ASP A 77 60.01 3.44 23.06
CA ASP A 77 58.88 2.58 22.71
C ASP A 77 57.52 3.32 22.70
N LEU A 78 57.34 4.31 23.59
CA LEU A 78 56.12 5.10 23.65
C LEU A 78 56.07 6.11 22.49
N GLU A 79 57.21 6.70 22.11
CA GLU A 79 57.31 7.59 20.96
C GLU A 79 57.07 6.84 19.64
N ASN A 80 57.55 5.60 19.51
CA ASN A 80 57.23 4.73 18.38
C ASN A 80 55.72 4.43 18.29
N LYS A 81 55.08 4.07 19.42
CA LYS A 81 53.62 3.85 19.46
C LYS A 81 52.83 5.10 19.11
N ARG A 82 53.29 6.28 19.54
CA ARG A 82 52.69 7.57 19.19
C ARG A 82 52.77 7.84 17.69
N ALA A 83 53.92 7.57 17.07
CA ALA A 83 54.12 7.72 15.63
C ALA A 83 53.23 6.76 14.82
N ASP A 84 53.11 5.50 15.25
CA ASP A 84 52.21 4.52 14.64
C ASP A 84 50.74 4.97 14.72
N LEU A 85 50.29 5.47 15.87
CA LEU A 85 48.94 6.00 16.05
C LEU A 85 48.70 7.23 15.16
N SER A 86 49.68 8.12 15.02
CA SER A 86 49.58 9.27 14.11
C SER A 86 49.38 8.83 12.66
N THR A 87 50.17 7.84 12.22
CA THR A 87 50.07 7.27 10.87
C THR A 87 48.68 6.65 10.62
N LYS A 88 48.12 5.94 11.62
CA LYS A 88 46.77 5.38 11.52
C LYS A 88 45.68 6.45 11.45
N ILE A 89 45.81 7.53 12.23
CA ILE A 89 44.88 8.67 12.20
C ILE A 89 44.89 9.35 10.82
N GLU A 90 46.08 9.60 10.26
CA GLU A 90 46.22 10.22 8.93
C GLU A 90 45.61 9.34 7.83
N LYS A 91 45.88 8.03 7.87
CA LYS A 91 45.28 7.07 6.95
C LYS A 91 43.75 7.07 7.07
N GLY A 92 43.21 6.98 8.30
CA GLY A 92 41.77 7.03 8.54
C GLY A 92 41.13 8.34 8.05
N SER A 93 41.80 9.48 8.23
CA SER A 93 41.33 10.78 7.73
C SER A 93 41.28 10.84 6.20
N SER A 94 42.23 10.20 5.51
CA SER A 94 42.21 10.11 4.05
C SER A 94 41.07 9.24 3.52
N GLU A 95 40.76 8.14 4.23
CA GLU A 95 39.64 7.25 3.91
C GLU A 95 38.29 7.94 4.16
N GLU A 96 38.15 8.67 5.27
CA GLU A 96 36.96 9.47 5.59
C GLU A 96 36.70 10.54 4.51
N SER A 97 37.74 11.24 4.07
CA SER A 97 37.64 12.24 2.99
C SER A 97 37.18 11.62 1.67
N SER A 98 37.65 10.41 1.36
CA SER A 98 37.23 9.66 0.18
C SER A 98 35.74 9.28 0.26
N VAL A 99 35.28 8.78 1.42
CA VAL A 99 33.87 8.43 1.65
C VAL A 99 32.98 9.69 1.58
N ASP A 100 33.40 10.81 2.14
CA ASP A 100 32.65 12.09 2.06
C ASP A 100 32.51 12.57 0.61
N SER A 101 33.55 12.39 -0.21
CA SER A 101 33.48 12.70 -1.64
C SER A 101 32.48 11.80 -2.39
N GLN A 102 32.37 10.52 -2.02
CA GLN A 102 31.42 9.57 -2.60
C GLN A 102 29.99 9.91 -2.19
N ILE A 103 29.77 10.24 -0.93
CA ILE A 103 28.47 10.69 -0.40
C ILE A 103 28.03 11.96 -1.13
N THR A 104 28.92 12.93 -1.29
CA THR A 104 28.63 14.20 -2.00
C THR A 104 28.26 13.95 -3.45
N LYS A 105 29.01 13.10 -4.16
CA LYS A 105 28.69 12.71 -5.56
C LYS A 105 27.33 12.02 -5.65
N MET A 106 27.02 11.13 -4.71
CA MET A 106 25.73 10.42 -4.67
C MET A 106 24.56 11.35 -4.37
N LEU A 107 24.74 12.31 -3.46
CA LEU A 107 23.76 13.34 -3.17
C LEU A 107 23.53 14.27 -4.38
N ALA A 108 24.60 14.60 -5.10
CA ALA A 108 24.50 15.40 -6.31
C ALA A 108 23.77 14.66 -7.44
N THR A 109 23.99 13.35 -7.62
CA THR A 109 23.27 12.55 -8.63
C THR A 109 21.84 12.20 -8.22
N THR A 110 21.53 12.13 -6.92
CA THR A 110 20.15 11.97 -6.43
C THR A 110 19.39 13.30 -6.31
N GLY A 111 20.10 14.42 -6.47
CA GLY A 111 19.62 15.81 -6.35
C GLY A 111 19.14 16.44 -7.66
N ASP A 112 18.42 15.71 -8.53
CA ASP A 112 17.63 16.33 -9.62
C ASP A 112 16.39 17.04 -9.04
N VAL A 113 16.63 18.02 -8.17
CA VAL A 113 15.60 18.87 -7.56
C VAL A 113 14.87 19.65 -8.65
N THR A 114 15.59 20.10 -9.67
CA THR A 114 15.06 20.78 -10.86
C THR A 114 14.10 19.90 -11.65
N GLY A 115 14.43 18.62 -11.88
CA GLY A 115 13.53 17.68 -12.54
C GLY A 115 12.32 17.33 -11.69
N ARG A 116 12.48 17.20 -10.37
CA ARG A 116 11.36 17.00 -9.44
C ARG A 116 10.42 18.21 -9.40
N GLU A 117 10.94 19.43 -9.38
CA GLU A 117 10.16 20.67 -9.43
C GLU A 117 9.40 20.81 -10.75
N ALA A 118 10.04 20.48 -11.88
CA ALA A 118 9.38 20.47 -13.19
C ALA A 118 8.24 19.43 -13.25
N GLN A 119 8.45 18.24 -12.67
CA GLN A 119 7.41 17.21 -12.58
C GLN A 119 6.26 17.62 -11.65
N LEU A 120 6.55 18.29 -10.52
CA LEU A 120 5.54 18.82 -9.62
C LEU A 120 4.70 19.90 -10.32
N ALA A 121 5.33 20.85 -11.01
CA ALA A 121 4.62 21.87 -11.78
C ALA A 121 3.72 21.26 -12.88
N ALA A 122 4.19 20.21 -13.56
CA ALA A 122 3.38 19.49 -14.55
C ALA A 122 2.17 18.78 -13.91
N ARG A 123 2.35 18.21 -12.72
CA ARG A 123 1.25 17.57 -11.96
C ARG A 123 0.24 18.59 -11.48
N GLU A 124 0.67 19.72 -10.95
CA GLU A 124 -0.21 20.81 -10.52
C GLU A 124 -1.05 21.35 -11.67
N LYS A 125 -0.44 21.56 -12.85
CA LYS A 125 -1.18 21.96 -14.06
C LYS A 125 -2.23 20.92 -14.47
N ALA A 126 -1.89 19.63 -14.41
CA ALA A 126 -2.83 18.56 -14.73
C ALA A 126 -3.98 18.45 -13.71
N LEU A 127 -3.70 18.70 -12.43
CA LEU A 127 -4.73 18.76 -11.38
C LEU A 127 -5.66 19.95 -11.59
N ALA A 128 -5.14 21.14 -11.88
CA ALA A 128 -5.95 22.32 -12.16
C ALA A 128 -6.93 22.10 -13.34
N VAL A 129 -6.49 21.41 -14.40
CA VAL A 129 -7.36 21.04 -15.54
C VAL A 129 -8.46 20.04 -15.12
N ARG A 130 -8.14 19.08 -14.25
CA ARG A 130 -9.15 18.12 -13.76
C ARG A 130 -10.17 18.79 -12.86
N GLU A 131 -9.72 19.69 -12.00
CA GLU A 131 -10.59 20.47 -11.13
C GLU A 131 -11.53 21.36 -11.94
N SER A 132 -11.05 21.98 -13.02
CA SER A 132 -11.92 22.74 -13.92
C SER A 132 -12.98 21.85 -14.59
N GLN A 133 -12.58 20.67 -15.09
CA GLN A 133 -13.50 19.70 -15.69
C GLN A 133 -14.50 19.10 -14.69
N LEU A 134 -14.14 18.97 -13.43
CA LEU A 134 -15.06 18.56 -12.36
C LEU A 134 -16.05 19.67 -12.05
N ALA A 135 -15.57 20.92 -11.92
CA ALA A 135 -16.43 22.08 -11.70
C ALA A 135 -17.44 22.30 -12.84
N ASP A 136 -17.03 22.06 -14.10
CA ASP A 136 -17.95 22.13 -15.25
C ASP A 136 -19.02 21.02 -15.19
N ARG A 137 -18.63 19.77 -14.88
CA ARG A 137 -19.58 18.66 -14.71
C ARG A 137 -20.56 18.88 -13.56
N GLU A 138 -20.09 19.47 -12.45
CA GLU A 138 -20.95 19.84 -11.33
C GLU A 138 -21.95 20.93 -11.74
N ARG A 139 -21.51 21.94 -12.49
CA ARG A 139 -22.41 22.97 -13.04
C ARG A 139 -23.47 22.37 -13.97
N ASP A 140 -23.09 21.43 -14.84
CA ASP A 140 -24.05 20.77 -15.74
C ASP A 140 -25.04 19.87 -14.99
N SER A 141 -24.58 19.16 -13.96
CA SER A 141 -25.44 18.36 -13.09
C SER A 141 -26.45 19.24 -12.34
N ILE A 142 -26.01 20.38 -11.79
CA ILE A 142 -26.89 21.34 -11.13
C ILE A 142 -27.91 21.93 -12.12
N ARG A 143 -27.51 22.25 -13.35
CA ARG A 143 -28.44 22.71 -14.40
C ARG A 143 -29.48 21.65 -14.71
N ALA A 144 -29.07 20.41 -14.95
CA ALA A 144 -29.98 19.30 -15.21
C ALA A 144 -30.97 19.07 -14.06
N LEU A 145 -30.51 19.14 -12.80
CA LEU A 145 -31.38 19.06 -11.63
C LEU A 145 -32.35 20.24 -11.55
N THR A 146 -31.90 21.45 -11.88
CA THR A 146 -32.74 22.64 -11.89
C THR A 146 -33.82 22.56 -12.96
N ASP A 147 -33.47 22.09 -14.16
CA ASP A 147 -34.42 21.91 -15.26
C ASP A 147 -35.41 20.79 -14.97
N ALA A 148 -34.96 19.67 -14.39
CA ALA A 148 -35.84 18.61 -13.90
C ALA A 148 -36.80 19.12 -12.80
N ALA A 149 -36.32 19.97 -11.88
CA ALA A 149 -37.15 20.59 -10.86
C ALA A 149 -38.20 21.54 -11.46
N LYS A 150 -37.86 22.30 -12.52
CA LYS A 150 -38.81 23.13 -13.26
C LYS A 150 -39.85 22.28 -13.98
N GLN A 151 -39.43 21.24 -14.69
CA GLN A 151 -40.33 20.29 -15.35
C GLN A 151 -41.26 19.62 -14.34
N PHE A 152 -40.74 19.23 -13.17
CA PHE A 152 -41.55 18.69 -12.08
C PHE A 152 -42.57 19.71 -11.58
N LYS A 153 -42.17 20.96 -11.37
CA LYS A 153 -43.09 22.05 -10.98
C LYS A 153 -44.18 22.29 -12.04
N GLU A 154 -43.84 22.28 -13.33
CA GLU A 154 -44.78 22.49 -14.43
C GLU A 154 -45.75 21.31 -14.61
N SER A 155 -45.26 20.08 -14.45
CA SER A 155 -46.07 18.85 -14.54
C SER A 155 -46.95 18.60 -13.32
N CYS A 156 -46.49 18.95 -12.11
CA CYS A 156 -47.30 18.84 -10.89
C CYS A 156 -48.19 20.07 -10.62
N GLY A 157 -47.89 21.23 -11.23
CA GLY A 157 -48.71 22.45 -11.10
C GLY A 157 -50.06 22.36 -11.82
N THR A 158 -50.22 21.39 -12.72
CA THR A 158 -51.45 21.16 -13.49
C THR A 158 -52.08 19.81 -13.11
N GLY A 159 -52.47 19.66 -11.84
CA GLY A 159 -53.50 18.70 -11.42
C GLY A 159 -53.13 17.21 -11.28
N GLY A 160 -51.92 16.85 -10.85
CA GLY A 160 -51.52 15.44 -10.66
C GLY A 160 -50.88 15.15 -9.31
N SER A 161 -51.53 14.32 -8.51
CA SER A 161 -51.11 13.79 -7.20
C SER A 161 -49.64 13.33 -7.11
N THR A 162 -48.98 13.68 -6.01
CA THR A 162 -47.63 13.24 -5.64
C THR A 162 -47.53 11.72 -5.49
N MET A 163 -46.80 11.05 -6.41
CA MET A 163 -46.30 9.70 -6.16
C MET A 163 -44.92 9.77 -5.50
N ILE A 164 -44.86 9.36 -4.24
CA ILE A 164 -43.61 8.89 -3.61
C ILE A 164 -43.23 7.60 -4.32
N VAL A 165 -42.11 7.57 -5.06
CA VAL A 165 -41.56 6.34 -5.64
C VAL A 165 -40.92 5.53 -4.50
N GLN A 166 -41.74 4.96 -3.62
CA GLN A 166 -41.45 3.61 -3.17
C GLN A 166 -41.64 2.76 -4.42
N ALA A 167 -40.57 2.18 -4.95
CA ALA A 167 -40.73 1.11 -5.93
C ALA A 167 -41.70 0.11 -5.30
N PRO A 168 -42.94 -0.03 -5.82
CA PRO A 168 -43.87 -0.96 -5.23
C PRO A 168 -43.23 -2.34 -5.32
N PRO A 169 -43.31 -3.19 -4.27
CA PRO A 169 -43.01 -4.60 -4.46
C PRO A 169 -43.79 -5.05 -5.70
N PRO A 170 -43.12 -5.67 -6.70
CA PRO A 170 -43.77 -6.02 -7.95
C PRO A 170 -45.05 -6.79 -7.61
N ALA A 171 -46.16 -6.36 -8.21
CA ALA A 171 -47.49 -6.88 -7.91
C ALA A 171 -47.44 -8.41 -7.79
N ALA A 172 -47.92 -8.92 -6.65
CA ALA A 172 -48.07 -10.33 -6.39
C ALA A 172 -48.93 -10.95 -7.51
N GLY A 173 -48.30 -11.49 -8.54
CA GLY A 173 -48.98 -11.88 -9.78
C GLY A 173 -48.08 -11.99 -11.00
N GLY A 174 -46.92 -11.31 -11.03
CA GLY A 174 -45.87 -11.64 -11.99
C GLY A 174 -45.32 -13.02 -11.66
N LYS A 175 -45.58 -14.02 -12.52
CA LYS A 175 -45.09 -15.40 -12.38
C LYS A 175 -43.58 -15.44 -12.60
N TYR A 176 -42.81 -14.92 -11.66
CA TYR A 176 -41.37 -15.15 -11.66
C TYR A 176 -41.13 -16.65 -11.58
N THR A 177 -40.38 -17.17 -12.54
CA THR A 177 -40.12 -18.61 -12.65
C THR A 177 -38.80 -18.96 -11.95
N ARG A 178 -38.68 -20.23 -11.54
CA ARG A 178 -37.41 -20.78 -11.08
C ARG A 178 -36.27 -20.52 -12.07
N THR A 179 -36.54 -20.68 -13.35
CA THR A 179 -35.58 -20.45 -14.44
C THR A 179 -35.06 -19.01 -14.48
N GLU A 180 -35.91 -18.02 -14.21
CA GLU A 180 -35.48 -16.62 -14.16
C GLU A 180 -34.57 -16.33 -12.97
N ALA A 181 -34.90 -16.87 -11.80
CA ALA A 181 -34.06 -16.77 -10.60
C ALA A 181 -32.69 -17.44 -10.84
N ASP A 182 -32.68 -18.64 -11.40
CA ASP A 182 -31.46 -19.39 -11.75
C ASP A 182 -30.60 -18.62 -12.76
N ASN A 183 -31.20 -18.04 -13.80
CA ASN A 183 -30.50 -17.25 -14.80
C ASN A 183 -29.93 -15.94 -14.22
N ALA A 184 -30.66 -15.26 -13.35
CA ALA A 184 -30.18 -14.05 -12.68
C ALA A 184 -28.99 -14.37 -11.76
N LEU A 185 -29.12 -15.40 -10.93
CA LEU A 185 -28.05 -15.84 -10.02
C LEU A 185 -26.81 -16.32 -10.78
N THR A 186 -26.98 -17.04 -11.89
CA THR A 186 -25.88 -17.51 -12.74
C THR A 186 -25.09 -16.35 -13.35
N ARG A 187 -25.79 -15.31 -13.85
CA ARG A 187 -25.14 -14.10 -14.35
C ARG A 187 -24.39 -13.36 -13.25
N ALA A 188 -24.99 -13.22 -12.07
CA ALA A 188 -24.36 -12.58 -10.93
C ALA A 188 -23.08 -13.33 -10.52
N ARG A 189 -23.14 -14.66 -10.39
CA ARG A 189 -21.98 -15.51 -10.10
C ARG A 189 -20.87 -15.38 -11.12
N LYS A 190 -21.19 -15.32 -12.42
CA LYS A 190 -20.19 -15.13 -13.47
C LYS A 190 -19.43 -13.82 -13.30
N ILE A 191 -20.12 -12.73 -12.96
CA ILE A 191 -19.47 -11.43 -12.69
C ILE A 191 -18.64 -11.50 -11.41
N MET A 192 -19.18 -12.08 -10.33
CA MET A 192 -18.45 -12.27 -9.07
C MET A 192 -17.16 -13.08 -9.29
N GLN A 193 -17.23 -14.19 -10.02
CA GLN A 193 -16.09 -15.02 -10.39
C GLN A 193 -15.06 -14.25 -11.21
N GLY A 194 -15.50 -13.50 -12.22
CA GLY A 194 -14.61 -12.64 -13.02
C GLY A 194 -13.88 -11.59 -12.19
N LYS A 195 -14.48 -11.13 -11.09
CA LYS A 195 -13.86 -10.19 -10.14
C LYS A 195 -13.14 -10.90 -8.98
N GLY A 196 -13.23 -12.22 -8.87
CA GLY A 196 -12.70 -12.99 -7.76
C GLY A 196 -13.39 -12.75 -6.41
N LEU A 197 -14.66 -12.36 -6.41
CA LEU A 197 -15.44 -12.22 -5.17
C LEU A 197 -15.85 -13.61 -4.67
N ILE A 198 -15.52 -13.92 -3.41
CA ILE A 198 -15.88 -15.20 -2.79
C ILE A 198 -16.85 -14.99 -1.61
N PRO A 199 -17.62 -16.03 -1.24
CA PRO A 199 -18.38 -16.03 0.00
C PRO A 199 -17.46 -15.78 1.21
N GLY A 200 -17.79 -14.77 2.02
CA GLY A 200 -16.98 -14.34 3.17
C GLY A 200 -16.11 -13.10 2.91
N ASP A 201 -16.05 -12.61 1.67
CA ASP A 201 -15.50 -11.28 1.42
C ASP A 201 -16.40 -10.18 1.98
N GLN A 202 -15.78 -9.10 2.46
CA GLN A 202 -16.48 -7.92 2.94
C GLN A 202 -16.79 -6.99 1.76
N TRP A 203 -18.00 -7.09 1.22
CA TRP A 203 -18.53 -6.21 0.18
C TRP A 203 -20.06 -6.07 0.32
N PRO A 204 -20.68 -5.00 -0.23
CA PRO A 204 -22.09 -4.69 0.04
C PRO A 204 -23.09 -5.79 -0.34
N GLY A 205 -22.76 -6.63 -1.33
CA GLY A 205 -23.61 -7.72 -1.79
C GLY A 205 -23.29 -9.10 -1.19
N ALA A 206 -22.39 -9.19 -0.19
CA ALA A 206 -21.89 -10.47 0.30
C ALA A 206 -22.99 -11.43 0.83
N SER A 207 -24.07 -10.89 1.39
CA SER A 207 -25.19 -11.67 1.94
C SER A 207 -26.28 -11.99 0.91
N LEU A 208 -26.30 -11.31 -0.24
CA LEU A 208 -27.39 -11.40 -1.21
C LEU A 208 -27.42 -12.76 -1.92
N GLU A 209 -26.26 -13.41 -2.10
CA GLU A 209 -26.21 -14.77 -2.66
C GLU A 209 -26.91 -15.78 -1.73
N SER A 210 -26.61 -15.75 -0.43
CA SER A 210 -27.29 -16.60 0.55
C SER A 210 -28.77 -16.29 0.68
N ALA A 211 -29.16 -15.00 0.61
CA ALA A 211 -30.56 -14.59 0.66
C ALA A 211 -31.34 -15.08 -0.59
N THR A 212 -30.71 -14.99 -1.76
CA THR A 212 -31.26 -15.53 -3.02
C THR A 212 -31.51 -17.03 -2.90
N MET A 213 -30.50 -17.79 -2.45
CA MET A 213 -30.64 -19.24 -2.27
C MET A 213 -31.72 -19.60 -1.24
N ALA A 214 -31.82 -18.85 -0.14
CA ALA A 214 -32.84 -19.06 0.88
C ALA A 214 -34.26 -18.77 0.37
N ALA A 215 -34.43 -17.77 -0.51
CA ALA A 215 -35.72 -17.51 -1.17
C ALA A 215 -36.08 -18.64 -2.16
N MET A 216 -35.09 -19.14 -2.90
CA MET A 216 -35.29 -20.27 -3.83
C MET A 216 -35.69 -21.55 -3.09
N THR A 217 -35.11 -21.86 -1.92
CA THR A 217 -35.51 -23.05 -1.15
C THR A 217 -36.91 -22.94 -0.56
N LYS A 218 -37.39 -21.72 -0.30
CA LYS A 218 -38.76 -21.44 0.15
C LYS A 218 -39.78 -21.34 -1.00
N ASN A 219 -39.36 -21.51 -2.25
CA ASN A 219 -40.17 -21.27 -3.45
C ASN A 219 -40.69 -19.83 -3.58
N GLU A 220 -40.01 -18.86 -2.96
CA GLU A 220 -40.31 -17.42 -3.04
C GLU A 220 -39.62 -16.82 -4.27
N TRP A 221 -40.08 -17.19 -5.47
CA TRP A 221 -39.38 -16.87 -6.73
C TRP A 221 -39.27 -15.37 -7.04
N SER A 222 -40.24 -14.56 -6.62
CA SER A 222 -40.17 -13.10 -6.76
C SER A 222 -39.04 -12.49 -5.93
N VAL A 223 -38.89 -12.95 -4.68
CA VAL A 223 -37.80 -12.52 -3.78
C VAL A 223 -36.45 -13.03 -4.28
N ALA A 224 -36.40 -14.25 -4.80
CA ALA A 224 -35.19 -14.80 -5.40
C ALA A 224 -34.74 -13.97 -6.61
N VAL A 225 -35.65 -13.61 -7.52
CA VAL A 225 -35.30 -12.79 -8.70
C VAL A 225 -34.86 -11.38 -8.31
N SER A 226 -35.54 -10.73 -7.35
CA SER A 226 -35.16 -9.38 -6.92
C SER A 226 -33.79 -9.36 -6.24
N THR A 227 -33.56 -10.27 -5.30
CA THR A 227 -32.27 -10.39 -4.59
C THR A 227 -31.12 -10.81 -5.52
N ALA A 228 -31.36 -11.69 -6.48
CA ALA A 228 -30.37 -12.04 -7.50
C ALA A 228 -30.04 -10.86 -8.43
N SER A 229 -31.04 -10.03 -8.77
CA SER A 229 -30.85 -8.84 -9.60
C SER A 229 -30.09 -7.74 -8.86
N GLU A 230 -30.37 -7.57 -7.56
CA GLU A 230 -29.59 -6.69 -6.70
C GLU A 230 -28.14 -7.18 -6.57
N LEU A 231 -27.93 -8.49 -6.36
CA LEU A 231 -26.60 -9.10 -6.33
C LEU A 231 -25.85 -8.83 -7.64
N LEU A 232 -26.51 -9.01 -8.78
CA LEU A 232 -25.94 -8.72 -10.10
C LEU A 232 -25.51 -7.26 -10.23
N ARG A 233 -26.36 -6.32 -9.78
CA ARG A 233 -26.07 -4.89 -9.79
C ARG A 233 -24.88 -4.54 -8.90
N TYR A 234 -24.88 -5.01 -7.65
CA TYR A 234 -23.76 -4.77 -6.75
C TYR A 234 -22.47 -5.39 -7.28
N ALA A 235 -22.52 -6.61 -7.82
CA ALA A 235 -21.33 -7.28 -8.37
C ALA A 235 -20.77 -6.55 -9.60
N SER A 236 -21.64 -6.01 -10.47
CA SER A 236 -21.21 -5.28 -11.67
C SER A 236 -20.61 -3.92 -11.32
N GLU A 237 -21.22 -3.18 -10.37
CA GLU A 237 -20.73 -1.88 -9.90
C GLU A 237 -19.49 -1.98 -9.01
N PHE A 238 -19.32 -3.10 -8.28
CA PHE A 238 -18.24 -3.25 -7.32
C PHE A 238 -16.86 -3.20 -8.00
N LYS A 239 -16.00 -2.29 -7.52
CA LYS A 239 -14.62 -2.18 -8.00
C LYS A 239 -13.69 -2.89 -7.02
N VAL A 240 -12.92 -3.85 -7.53
CA VAL A 240 -11.85 -4.47 -6.77
C VAL A 240 -10.72 -3.46 -6.68
N ASP A 241 -10.60 -2.80 -5.53
CA ASP A 241 -9.62 -1.76 -5.29
C ASP A 241 -8.52 -2.22 -4.32
N ALA A 242 -7.54 -1.34 -4.11
CA ALA A 242 -6.43 -1.58 -3.20
C ALA A 242 -6.89 -1.87 -1.76
N GLN A 243 -7.96 -1.24 -1.28
CA GLN A 243 -8.45 -1.41 0.09
C GLN A 243 -9.09 -2.79 0.27
N PHE A 244 -9.88 -3.23 -0.70
CA PHE A 244 -10.46 -4.56 -0.71
C PHE A 244 -9.38 -5.65 -0.67
N VAL A 245 -8.37 -5.54 -1.54
CA VAL A 245 -7.26 -6.51 -1.59
C VAL A 245 -6.47 -6.52 -0.29
N ARG A 246 -6.15 -5.34 0.29
CA ARG A 246 -5.47 -5.24 1.60
C ARG A 246 -6.27 -5.86 2.73
N GLY A 247 -7.57 -5.58 2.79
CA GLY A 247 -8.46 -6.17 3.78
C GLY A 247 -8.48 -7.70 3.68
N LYS A 248 -8.44 -8.22 2.45
CA LYS A 248 -8.40 -9.66 2.17
C LYS A 248 -7.05 -10.29 2.54
N ILE A 249 -5.92 -9.63 2.25
CA ILE A 249 -4.59 -10.06 2.72
C ILE A 249 -4.57 -10.15 4.25
N LYS A 250 -5.14 -9.16 4.96
CA LYS A 250 -5.22 -9.17 6.42
C LYS A 250 -6.03 -10.37 6.94
N ARG A 251 -7.15 -10.70 6.30
CA ARG A 251 -7.92 -11.90 6.65
C ARG A 251 -7.12 -13.19 6.42
N LEU A 252 -6.38 -13.27 5.32
CA LEU A 252 -5.52 -14.41 5.02
C LEU A 252 -4.42 -14.53 6.08
N ASP A 253 -3.74 -13.44 6.43
CA ASP A 253 -2.70 -13.41 7.48
C ASP A 253 -3.23 -13.90 8.84
N THR A 254 -4.44 -13.49 9.23
CA THR A 254 -5.09 -13.99 10.45
C THR A 254 -5.32 -15.50 10.38
N MET A 255 -5.85 -16.01 9.26
CA MET A 255 -6.06 -17.46 9.08
C MET A 255 -4.73 -18.22 9.04
N VAL A 256 -3.71 -17.61 8.45
CA VAL A 256 -2.36 -18.14 8.38
C VAL A 256 -1.80 -18.29 9.79
N LYS A 257 -1.88 -17.28 10.64
CA LYS A 257 -1.39 -17.36 12.03
C LYS A 257 -2.11 -18.41 12.87
N SER A 258 -3.39 -18.68 12.61
CA SER A 258 -4.17 -19.64 13.39
C SER A 258 -4.05 -21.10 12.93
N SER A 259 -3.43 -21.38 11.78
CA SER A 259 -3.34 -22.73 11.21
C SER A 259 -1.94 -23.33 11.38
N LYS A 260 -1.85 -24.55 11.94
CA LYS A 260 -0.64 -25.37 11.87
C LYS A 260 -0.52 -25.90 10.45
N ARG A 261 0.59 -25.63 9.77
CA ARG A 261 0.78 -26.01 8.36
C ARG A 261 2.07 -26.76 8.12
N ASP A 262 2.01 -27.63 7.12
CA ASP A 262 3.17 -28.33 6.57
C ASP A 262 4.05 -27.40 5.73
N GLU A 263 5.34 -27.71 5.68
CA GLU A 263 6.37 -26.90 5.03
C GLU A 263 6.10 -26.65 3.53
N VAL A 264 5.45 -27.61 2.86
CA VAL A 264 5.06 -27.50 1.44
C VAL A 264 4.02 -26.40 1.22
N VAL A 265 3.01 -26.31 2.08
CA VAL A 265 1.95 -25.30 1.98
C VAL A 265 2.51 -23.91 2.32
N GLN A 266 3.47 -23.85 3.25
CA GLN A 266 4.14 -22.61 3.60
C GLN A 266 4.95 -22.02 2.43
N LYS A 267 5.70 -22.83 1.68
CA LYS A 267 6.42 -22.39 0.47
C LYS A 267 5.47 -21.91 -0.62
N GLN A 268 4.32 -22.57 -0.80
CA GLN A 268 3.30 -22.14 -1.76
C GLN A 268 2.67 -20.80 -1.36
N LEU A 269 2.45 -20.57 -0.06
CA LEU A 269 2.00 -19.29 0.49
C LEU A 269 3.00 -18.17 0.24
N GLU A 270 4.29 -18.38 0.53
CA GLU A 270 5.34 -17.38 0.31
C GLU A 270 5.47 -17.00 -1.16
N THR A 271 5.49 -18.00 -2.05
CA THR A 271 5.55 -17.77 -3.50
C THR A 271 4.31 -17.01 -3.98
N GLY A 272 3.11 -17.44 -3.56
CA GLY A 272 1.87 -16.79 -3.94
C GLY A 272 1.74 -15.37 -3.37
N LEU A 273 2.25 -15.10 -2.17
CA LEU A 273 2.27 -13.76 -1.59
C LEU A 273 3.19 -12.82 -2.37
N SER A 274 4.35 -13.30 -2.84
CA SER A 274 5.22 -12.54 -3.75
C SER A 274 4.50 -12.17 -5.05
N ASP A 275 3.82 -13.13 -5.67
CA ASP A 275 2.99 -12.89 -6.86
C ASP A 275 1.89 -11.85 -6.60
N ILE A 276 1.23 -11.92 -5.45
CA ILE A 276 0.18 -10.96 -5.06
C ILE A 276 0.78 -9.56 -4.91
N ILE A 277 1.95 -9.42 -4.27
CA ILE A 277 2.64 -8.14 -4.12
C ILE A 277 2.99 -7.56 -5.49
N ASN A 278 3.48 -8.39 -6.42
CA ASN A 278 3.79 -7.97 -7.78
C ASN A 278 2.54 -7.54 -8.56
N GLN A 279 1.42 -8.26 -8.45
CA GLN A 279 0.17 -7.85 -9.10
C GLN A 279 -0.41 -6.58 -8.45
N PHE A 280 -0.26 -6.43 -7.13
CA PHE A 280 -0.72 -5.28 -6.38
C PHE A 280 0.09 -4.01 -6.74
N SER A 281 1.41 -4.10 -6.86
CA SER A 281 2.27 -2.97 -7.26
C SER A 281 1.98 -2.51 -8.70
N ASN A 282 1.63 -3.45 -9.58
CA ASN A 282 1.20 -3.16 -10.95
C ASN A 282 -0.24 -2.63 -11.07
N ASN A 283 -0.92 -2.35 -9.96
CA ASN A 283 -2.35 -1.96 -9.90
C ASN A 283 -3.31 -2.98 -10.53
N ASN A 284 -2.89 -4.24 -10.65
CA ASN A 284 -3.72 -5.33 -11.17
C ASN A 284 -4.44 -6.04 -10.02
N TYR A 285 -5.39 -5.33 -9.40
CA TYR A 285 -6.10 -5.82 -8.22
C TYR A 285 -6.99 -7.03 -8.49
N ILE A 286 -7.47 -7.21 -9.73
CA ILE A 286 -8.28 -8.38 -10.10
C ILE A 286 -7.39 -9.63 -10.12
N ALA A 287 -6.21 -9.58 -10.75
CA ALA A 287 -5.27 -10.71 -10.74
C ALA A 287 -4.74 -10.99 -9.33
N ALA A 288 -4.42 -9.95 -8.56
CA ALA A 288 -4.03 -10.08 -7.16
C ALA A 288 -5.13 -10.78 -6.34
N ASN A 289 -6.39 -10.40 -6.53
CA ASN A 289 -7.53 -11.02 -5.85
C ASN A 289 -7.76 -12.48 -6.29
N ALA A 290 -7.57 -12.80 -7.57
CA ALA A 290 -7.64 -14.17 -8.06
C ALA A 290 -6.57 -15.07 -7.42
N LYS A 291 -5.33 -14.57 -7.29
CA LYS A 291 -4.24 -15.27 -6.59
C LYS A 291 -4.52 -15.42 -5.09
N LEU A 292 -5.09 -14.39 -4.46
CA LEU A 292 -5.54 -14.48 -3.06
C LEU A 292 -6.55 -15.61 -2.88
N ASN A 293 -7.53 -15.75 -3.77
CA ASN A 293 -8.50 -16.85 -3.69
C ASN A 293 -7.86 -18.23 -3.74
N GLN A 294 -6.83 -18.40 -4.57
CA GLN A 294 -6.06 -19.65 -4.61
C GLN A 294 -5.39 -19.92 -3.27
N LEU A 295 -4.77 -18.91 -2.64
CA LEU A 295 -4.16 -19.05 -1.33
C LEU A 295 -5.17 -19.33 -0.22
N PHE A 296 -6.34 -18.69 -0.24
CA PHE A 296 -7.41 -19.01 0.72
C PHE A 296 -7.86 -20.47 0.60
N GLY A 297 -7.84 -21.05 -0.61
CA GLY A 297 -8.12 -22.46 -0.81
C GLY A 297 -7.07 -23.42 -0.23
N LEU A 298 -5.82 -22.97 -0.06
CA LEU A 298 -4.74 -23.77 0.55
C LEU A 298 -4.72 -23.71 2.08
N VAL A 299 -5.34 -22.69 2.65
CA VAL A 299 -5.35 -22.44 4.10
C VAL A 299 -6.61 -22.99 4.78
N ARG A 300 -7.66 -23.23 4.00
CA ARG A 300 -8.95 -23.72 4.48
C ARG A 300 -8.97 -25.24 4.58
#